data_AF-A0A969JBM6-F1
#
_entry.id   AF-A0A969JBM6-F1
#
_cell.length_a   1.000
_cell.length_b   1.000
_cell.length_c   1.000
_cell.angle_alpha   90.00
_cell.angle_beta   90.00
_cell.angle_gamma   90.00
#
_symmetry.space_group_name_H-M   'P 1'
#
loop_
_entity.id
_entity.type
_entity.pdbx_description
1 polymer ?
#
loop_
_entity_poly.entity_id
_entity_poly.type
_entity_poly.pdbx_seq_one_letter_code
_entity_poly.pdbx_strand_id
1 'polypeptide(L)'
;MPIASGALLLWLGSVERPRLAQHLEAEEMEPAAWISDLVLGAATSAEAASLPDPSALYNAAVALGGDAQFVADQARTQAEWKRAAQSWERALNFLRAIPPGSPMYQAAQAKIYDYEGRLNRALGRMGRG
;
A
#
# COMPACT_ATOMS: atom_id res chain seq x y z
N MET A 1 -46.99 -7.78 -36.55
CA MET A 1 -48.04 -6.82 -36.11
C MET A 1 -48.12 -6.88 -34.59
N PRO A 2 -48.38 -5.79 -33.83
CA PRO A 2 -48.70 -4.41 -34.24
C PRO A 2 -47.68 -3.34 -33.77
N ILE A 3 -47.42 -2.23 -34.49
CA ILE A 3 -48.15 -0.94 -34.71
C ILE A 3 -48.04 0.05 -33.53
N ALA A 4 -47.80 1.31 -33.93
CA ALA A 4 -48.09 2.60 -33.28
C ALA A 4 -46.93 3.21 -32.47
N SER A 5 -46.24 4.23 -32.95
CA SER A 5 -46.67 5.62 -33.29
C SER A 5 -46.86 6.50 -32.07
N GLY A 6 -46.23 7.69 -32.11
CA GLY A 6 -46.53 8.80 -31.20
C GLY A 6 -45.30 9.68 -31.00
N ALA A 7 -44.96 10.51 -31.97
CA ALA A 7 -45.33 11.94 -32.01
C ALA A 7 -44.34 12.80 -31.20
N LEU A 8 -43.36 13.39 -31.88
CA LEU A 8 -43.38 14.76 -32.40
C LEU A 8 -43.52 15.80 -31.29
N LEU A 9 -42.46 16.55 -31.00
CA LEU A 9 -42.54 18.00 -30.92
C LEU A 9 -41.19 18.61 -31.28
N LEU A 10 -41.27 19.42 -32.34
CA LEU A 10 -40.24 20.26 -32.89
C LEU A 10 -39.93 21.39 -31.90
N TRP A 11 -38.65 21.73 -31.74
CA TRP A 11 -38.30 23.15 -31.70
C TRP A 11 -36.99 23.43 -32.41
N LEU A 12 -37.05 24.53 -33.14
CA LEU A 12 -36.30 24.87 -34.33
C LEU A 12 -35.13 25.78 -33.93
N GLY A 13 -33.93 25.22 -33.82
CA GLY A 13 -32.68 25.97 -33.67
C GLY A 13 -31.93 26.04 -34.99
N SER A 14 -32.55 26.61 -36.03
CA SER A 14 -31.88 26.92 -37.29
C SER A 14 -30.93 28.10 -37.05
N VAL A 15 -29.63 27.96 -37.34
CA VAL A 15 -28.84 28.86 -38.22
C VAL A 15 -27.51 28.17 -38.57
N GLU A 16 -27.51 27.62 -39.79
CA GLU A 16 -26.43 27.53 -40.79
C GLU A 16 -25.13 26.75 -40.54
N ARG A 17 -25.11 25.56 -41.17
CA ARG A 17 -23.90 24.87 -41.66
C ARG A 17 -23.52 25.41 -43.04
N PRO A 18 -22.23 25.67 -43.35
CA PRO A 18 -21.76 25.60 -44.72
C PRO A 18 -21.03 24.28 -45.01
N ARG A 19 -21.71 23.49 -45.85
CA ARG A 19 -21.25 22.58 -46.93
C ARG A 19 -20.19 21.49 -46.66
N LEU A 20 -20.72 20.29 -46.41
CA LEU A 20 -20.54 19.05 -47.19
C LEU A 20 -19.33 18.98 -48.14
N ALA A 21 -18.35 18.18 -47.75
CA ALA A 21 -17.65 17.28 -48.66
C ALA A 21 -17.17 16.03 -47.91
N GLN A 22 -17.87 14.91 -48.15
CA GLN A 22 -17.30 13.57 -48.28
C GLN A 22 -16.69 12.91 -47.02
N HIS A 23 -17.55 12.23 -46.25
CA HIS A 23 -17.34 10.80 -46.00
C HIS A 23 -18.70 10.10 -45.85
N LEU A 24 -18.97 9.22 -46.80
CA LEU A 24 -20.11 8.31 -46.84
C LEU A 24 -19.96 7.20 -45.78
N GLU A 25 -21.11 6.72 -45.34
CA GLU A 25 -21.43 5.40 -44.78
C GLU A 25 -20.36 4.59 -44.03
N ALA A 26 -20.53 4.48 -42.70
CA ALA A 26 -20.82 3.19 -42.07
C ALA A 26 -21.36 3.44 -40.64
N GLU A 27 -22.67 3.26 -40.49
CA GLU A 27 -23.27 2.95 -39.20
C GLU A 27 -22.75 1.60 -38.71
N GLU A 28 -22.23 1.52 -37.49
CA GLU A 28 -22.49 0.41 -36.56
C GLU A 28 -22.12 0.91 -35.15
N MET A 29 -23.10 1.42 -34.42
CA MET A 29 -23.79 0.64 -33.38
C MET A 29 -23.02 0.70 -32.04
N GLU A 30 -23.30 1.77 -31.30
CA GLU A 30 -22.97 1.88 -29.88
C GLU A 30 -23.81 0.90 -29.07
N PRO A 31 -23.22 0.17 -28.12
CA PRO A 31 -23.86 0.04 -26.82
C PRO A 31 -23.09 0.88 -25.81
N ALA A 32 -23.72 1.99 -25.40
CA ALA A 32 -23.48 2.59 -24.10
C ALA A 32 -23.83 1.54 -23.01
N ALA A 33 -22.89 0.66 -22.68
CA ALA A 33 -22.88 -0.18 -21.48
C ALA A 33 -21.64 -1.07 -21.44
N TRP A 34 -20.48 -0.50 -21.15
CA TRP A 34 -19.66 -0.95 -20.03
C TRP A 34 -18.60 0.12 -19.81
N ILE A 35 -18.83 0.95 -18.79
CA ILE A 35 -17.77 1.40 -17.91
C ILE A 35 -16.57 1.98 -18.69
N SER A 36 -16.74 3.24 -19.12
CA SER A 36 -15.67 4.20 -18.89
C SER A 36 -15.04 3.88 -17.54
N ASP A 37 -13.72 3.74 -17.52
CA ASP A 37 -12.99 3.79 -16.26
C ASP A 37 -13.20 2.55 -15.38
N LEU A 38 -12.84 1.36 -15.89
CA LEU A 38 -12.38 0.29 -15.01
C LEU A 38 -11.00 0.71 -14.45
N VAL A 39 -11.02 1.75 -13.62
CA VAL A 39 -10.15 2.00 -12.48
C VAL A 39 -10.28 0.77 -11.55
N LEU A 40 -9.74 -0.34 -12.03
CA LEU A 40 -9.52 -1.59 -11.30
C LEU A 40 -8.03 -1.98 -11.48
N GLY A 41 -7.17 -0.96 -11.47
CA GLY A 41 -5.72 -1.10 -11.51
C GLY A 41 -4.95 0.15 -11.08
N ALA A 42 -5.56 1.35 -11.09
CA ALA A 42 -4.84 2.60 -10.83
C ALA A 42 -5.18 3.28 -9.49
N ALA A 43 -6.20 2.84 -8.75
CA ALA A 43 -6.53 3.43 -7.44
C ALA A 43 -5.58 2.99 -6.31
N THR A 44 -4.71 2.00 -6.54
CA THR A 44 -3.76 1.50 -5.53
C THR A 44 -2.36 2.12 -5.61
N SER A 45 -2.11 3.07 -6.52
CA SER A 45 -0.80 3.73 -6.62
C SER A 45 -0.76 5.15 -6.04
N ALA A 46 -1.91 5.79 -5.81
CA ALA A 46 -1.96 7.13 -5.22
C ALA A 46 -2.07 7.11 -3.68
N GLU A 47 -2.75 6.12 -3.09
CA GLU A 47 -2.86 5.95 -1.62
C GLU A 47 -1.52 5.48 -0.99
N ALA A 48 -0.60 4.94 -1.79
CA ALA A 48 0.73 4.51 -1.33
C ALA A 48 1.71 5.67 -1.07
N ALA A 49 1.35 6.90 -1.43
CA ALA A 49 2.27 8.06 -1.41
C ALA A 49 2.58 8.63 -0.01
N SER A 50 2.11 8.00 1.07
CA SER A 50 2.41 8.44 2.45
C SER A 50 2.92 7.35 3.38
N LEU A 51 3.17 6.13 2.86
CA LEU A 51 3.82 5.09 3.65
C LEU A 51 5.34 5.29 3.63
N PRO A 52 6.04 5.19 4.79
CA PRO A 52 7.48 5.23 4.82
C PRO A 52 8.08 4.13 3.93
N ASP A 53 9.16 4.47 3.22
CA ASP A 53 9.85 3.53 2.30
C ASP A 53 10.18 2.21 3.01
N PRO A 54 9.80 1.04 2.43
CA PRO A 54 10.04 -0.24 3.08
C PRO A 54 11.52 -0.54 3.38
N SER A 55 12.44 -0.03 2.56
CA SER A 55 13.88 -0.19 2.81
C SER A 55 14.33 0.68 3.98
N ALA A 56 13.82 1.91 4.10
CA ALA A 56 14.05 2.77 5.26
C ALA A 56 13.50 2.15 6.55
N LEU A 57 12.28 1.57 6.52
CA LEU A 57 11.73 0.82 7.66
C LEU A 57 12.64 -0.34 8.07
N TYR A 58 13.09 -1.14 7.09
CA TYR A 58 13.98 -2.26 7.33
C TYR A 58 15.32 -1.80 7.93
N ASN A 59 15.93 -0.77 7.36
CA ASN A 59 17.20 -0.21 7.83
C ASN A 59 17.09 0.36 9.25
N ALA A 60 16.02 1.08 9.56
CA ALA A 60 15.75 1.59 10.90
C ALA A 60 15.63 0.44 11.93
N ALA A 61 14.95 -0.65 11.55
CA ALA A 61 14.87 -1.83 12.40
C ALA A 61 16.22 -2.51 12.61
N VAL A 62 17.02 -2.65 11.55
CA VAL A 62 18.35 -3.26 11.64
C VAL A 62 19.27 -2.44 12.56
N ALA A 63 19.26 -1.11 12.43
CA ALA A 63 20.02 -0.22 13.31
C ALA A 63 19.61 -0.40 14.79
N LEU A 64 18.31 -0.32 15.08
CA LEU A 64 17.79 -0.51 16.45
C LEU A 64 18.11 -1.89 17.02
N GLY A 65 18.04 -2.94 16.20
CA GLY A 65 18.40 -4.29 16.63
C GLY A 65 19.89 -4.45 16.91
N GLY A 66 20.75 -3.76 16.16
CA GLY A 66 22.19 -3.67 16.42
C GLY A 66 22.49 -2.95 17.72
N ASP A 67 21.87 -1.79 17.95
CA ASP A 67 21.99 -1.05 19.21
C ASP A 67 21.51 -1.88 20.41
N ALA A 68 20.36 -2.55 20.26
CA ALA A 68 19.82 -3.44 21.28
C ALA A 68 20.80 -4.56 21.63
N GLN A 69 21.40 -5.18 20.60
CA GLN A 69 22.40 -6.22 20.78
C GLN A 69 23.64 -5.70 21.51
N PHE A 70 24.16 -4.54 21.10
CA PHE A 70 25.32 -3.91 21.76
C PHE A 70 25.06 -3.61 23.24
N VAL A 71 23.86 -3.12 23.58
CA VAL A 71 23.46 -2.90 24.98
C VAL A 71 23.35 -4.23 25.73
N ALA A 72 22.71 -5.24 25.12
CA ALA A 72 22.53 -6.55 25.74
C ALA A 72 23.86 -7.28 26.02
N ASP A 73 24.85 -7.17 25.14
CA ASP A 73 26.16 -7.80 25.31
C ASP A 73 26.94 -7.24 26.50
N GLN A 74 26.65 -5.99 26.89
CA GLN A 74 27.30 -5.32 28.02
C GLN A 74 26.43 -5.30 29.29
N ALA A 75 25.14 -5.66 29.18
CA ALA A 75 24.18 -5.51 30.26
C ALA A 75 24.54 -6.35 31.50
N ARG A 76 24.62 -5.69 32.65
CA ARG A 76 24.82 -6.29 33.98
C ARG A 76 23.62 -6.09 34.90
N THR A 77 22.75 -5.15 34.56
CA THR A 77 21.62 -4.74 35.38
C THR A 77 20.29 -4.95 34.65
N GLN A 78 19.21 -5.11 35.42
CA GLN A 78 17.85 -5.20 34.88
C GLN A 78 17.49 -3.99 34.01
N ALA A 79 17.94 -2.79 34.37
CA ALA A 79 17.69 -1.57 33.63
C ALA A 79 18.33 -1.59 32.22
N GLU A 80 19.53 -2.15 32.09
CA GLU A 80 20.19 -2.30 30.78
C GLU A 80 19.49 -3.35 29.91
N TRP A 81 19.09 -4.48 30.50
CA TRP A 81 18.26 -5.47 29.80
C TRP A 81 16.92 -4.88 29.33
N LYS A 82 16.30 -4.01 30.15
CA LYS A 82 15.09 -3.27 29.76
C LYS A 82 15.34 -2.36 28.57
N ARG A 83 16.47 -1.65 28.54
CA ARG A 83 16.83 -0.76 27.43
C ARG A 83 17.05 -1.54 26.13
N ALA A 84 17.73 -2.69 26.18
CA ALA A 84 17.88 -3.57 25.03
C ALA A 84 16.52 -4.09 24.53
N ALA A 85 15.65 -4.55 25.44
CA ALA A 85 14.30 -5.00 25.12
C ALA A 85 13.49 -3.93 24.38
N GLN A 86 13.47 -2.69 24.89
CA GLN A 86 12.77 -1.56 24.26
C GLN A 86 13.26 -1.25 22.84
N SER A 87 14.55 -1.43 22.56
CA SER A 87 15.09 -1.24 21.22
C SER A 87 14.70 -2.38 20.27
N TRP A 88 14.68 -3.64 20.73
CA TRP A 88 14.15 -4.75 19.92
C TRP A 88 12.64 -4.61 19.66
N GLU A 89 11.84 -4.16 20.64
CA GLU A 89 10.40 -3.89 20.44
C GLU A 89 10.17 -2.83 19.36
N ARG A 90 10.92 -1.72 19.41
CA ARG A 90 10.83 -0.68 18.36
C ARG A 90 11.27 -1.20 17.00
N ALA A 91 12.34 -2.01 16.95
CA ALA A 91 12.78 -2.64 15.71
C ALA A 91 11.69 -3.55 15.12
N LEU A 92 11.02 -4.36 15.95
CA LEU A 92 9.91 -5.21 15.54
C LEU A 92 8.74 -4.41 14.97
N ASN A 93 8.42 -3.25 15.56
CA ASN A 93 7.37 -2.37 15.04
C ASN A 93 7.69 -1.88 13.62
N PHE A 94 8.93 -1.48 13.35
CA PHE A 94 9.35 -1.10 12.00
C PHE A 94 9.28 -2.26 11.00
N LEU A 95 9.72 -3.47 11.39
CA LEU A 95 9.67 -4.64 10.51
C LEU A 95 8.23 -5.06 10.20
N ARG A 96 7.33 -5.00 11.20
CA ARG A 96 5.91 -5.35 11.03
C ARG A 96 5.15 -4.34 10.18
N ALA A 97 5.65 -3.11 10.06
CA ALA A 97 5.09 -2.09 9.18
C ALA A 97 5.44 -2.31 7.69
N ILE A 98 6.37 -3.21 7.37
CA ILE A 98 6.74 -3.52 5.98
C ILE A 98 5.62 -4.33 5.32
N PRO A 99 5.04 -3.86 4.21
CA PRO A 99 3.92 -4.53 3.57
C PRO A 99 4.34 -5.82 2.84
N PRO A 100 3.46 -6.84 2.74
CA PRO A 100 3.75 -8.11 2.05
C PRO A 100 4.19 -8.00 0.60
N GLY A 101 3.75 -6.97 -0.13
CA GLY A 101 4.15 -6.72 -1.52
C GLY A 101 5.53 -6.05 -1.68
N SER A 102 6.21 -5.72 -0.58
CA SER A 102 7.53 -5.09 -0.63
C SER A 102 8.63 -6.09 -0.97
N PRO A 103 9.67 -5.69 -1.73
CA PRO A 103 10.88 -6.50 -1.89
C PRO A 103 11.60 -6.80 -0.56
N MET A 104 11.36 -6.01 0.49
CA MET A 104 11.95 -6.21 1.82
C MET A 104 11.18 -7.19 2.70
N TYR A 105 9.97 -7.63 2.29
CA TYR A 105 9.08 -8.37 3.18
C TYR A 105 9.70 -9.67 3.70
N GLN A 106 10.28 -10.50 2.81
CA GLN A 106 10.89 -11.76 3.22
C GLN A 106 12.05 -11.54 4.20
N ALA A 107 12.90 -10.53 3.95
CA ALA A 107 13.98 -10.17 4.85
C ALA A 107 13.44 -9.68 6.20
N ALA A 108 12.34 -8.91 6.18
CA ALA A 108 11.68 -8.41 7.38
C ALA A 108 11.12 -9.56 8.24
N GLN A 109 10.45 -10.54 7.64
CA GLN A 109 9.93 -11.71 8.36
C GLN A 109 11.03 -12.52 9.04
N ALA A 110 12.16 -12.72 8.35
CA ALA A 110 13.32 -13.39 8.94
C ALA A 110 13.87 -12.62 10.16
N LYS A 111 13.94 -11.29 10.07
CA LYS A 111 14.37 -10.43 11.18
C LYS A 111 13.38 -10.39 12.34
N ILE A 112 12.07 -10.45 12.07
CA ILE A 112 11.04 -10.51 13.11
C ILE A 112 11.27 -11.74 13.99
N TYR A 113 11.45 -12.92 13.38
CA TYR A 113 11.69 -14.15 14.12
C TYR A 113 12.95 -14.08 15.02
N ASP A 114 14.06 -13.54 14.49
CA ASP A 114 15.29 -13.35 15.27
C ASP A 114 15.08 -12.38 16.45
N TYR A 115 14.46 -11.23 16.19
CA TYR A 115 14.30 -10.18 17.20
C TYR A 115 13.29 -10.54 18.28
N GLU A 116 12.23 -11.29 17.96
CA GLU A 116 11.33 -11.86 18.97
C GLU A 116 12.06 -12.81 19.92
N GLY A 117 12.93 -13.67 19.38
CA GLY A 117 13.77 -14.55 20.18
C GLY A 117 14.73 -13.78 21.10
N ARG A 118 15.35 -12.71 20.60
CA ARG A 118 16.23 -11.83 21.41
C ARG A 118 15.48 -11.08 22.48
N LEU A 119 14.33 -10.49 22.14
CA LEU A 119 13.45 -9.80 23.06
C LEU A 119 13.04 -10.73 24.20
N ASN A 120 12.55 -11.93 23.91
CA ASN A 120 12.16 -12.89 24.94
C ASN A 120 13.31 -13.24 25.91
N ARG A 121 14.54 -13.41 25.39
CA ARG A 121 15.72 -13.60 26.25
C ARG A 121 15.98 -12.40 27.15
N ALA A 122 15.86 -11.19 26.62
CA ALA A 122 16.03 -9.95 27.39
C ALA A 122 14.99 -9.82 28.50
N LEU A 123 13.71 -10.08 28.18
CA LEU A 123 12.61 -10.11 29.15
C LEU A 123 12.88 -11.12 30.28
N GLY A 124 13.36 -12.32 29.94
CA GLY A 124 13.73 -13.34 30.92
C GLY A 124 14.89 -12.93 31.84
N ARG A 125 15.85 -12.13 31.36
CA ARG A 125 16.92 -11.56 32.20
C ARG A 125 16.41 -10.50 33.17
N MET A 126 15.33 -9.80 32.83
CA MET A 126 14.74 -8.80 33.71
C MET A 126 13.95 -9.42 34.87
N GLY A 127 13.34 -10.58 34.69
CA GLY A 127 12.52 -11.23 35.72
C GLY A 127 13.29 -12.01 36.79
N ARG A 128 14.63 -12.05 36.73
CA ARG A 128 15.49 -12.83 37.65
C ARG A 128 16.38 -11.96 38.54
N GLY A 129 15.86 -10.85 39.04
CA GLY A 129 16.52 -9.95 39.98
C GLY A 129 16.13 -10.24 41.42
#